data_AF-A0A8J3MUY6-F1
#
_entry.id   AF-A0A8J3MUY6-F1
#
_cell.length_a   1.000
_cell.length_b   1.000
_cell.length_c   1.000
_cell.angle_alpha   90.00
_cell.angle_beta   90.00
_cell.angle_gamma   90.00
#
_symmetry.space_group_name_H-M   'P 1'
#
loop_
_entity.id
_entity.type
_entity.pdbx_description
1 polymer ?
#
loop_
_entity_poly.entity_id
_entity_poly.type
_entity_poly.pdbx_seq_one_letter_code
_entity_poly.pdbx_strand_id
1 'polypeptide(L)' 'MLQDLHEGRISSKLEGAEWAKQILDPHWKSLIDFCWQERQDTEIPIHQSAIPEKFAEVLRFVSYVMEAAAKYKVDE' A
#
# COMPACT_ATOMS: atom_id res chain seq x y z
N MET A 1 3.48 -0.40 -7.61
CA MET A 1 3.21 -1.79 -8.03
C MET A 1 1.79 -1.98 -8.53
N LEU A 2 0.75 -2.02 -7.66
CA LEU A 2 -0.62 -2.34 -8.14
C LEU A 2 -1.13 -1.30 -9.16
N GLN A 3 -0.85 -0.01 -8.94
CA GLN A 3 -1.10 1.03 -9.95
C GLN A 3 -0.35 0.74 -11.25
N ASP A 4 0.93 0.38 -11.19
CA ASP A 4 1.73 0.11 -12.38
C ASP A 4 1.14 -1.04 -13.22
N LEU A 5 0.65 -2.08 -12.55
CA LEU A 5 -0.07 -3.19 -13.20
C LEU A 5 -1.38 -2.72 -13.84
N HIS A 6 -2.09 -1.81 -13.18
CA HIS A 6 -3.34 -1.25 -13.67
C HIS A 6 -3.15 -0.33 -14.89
N GLU A 7 -2.12 0.51 -14.86
CA GLU A 7 -1.92 1.58 -15.85
C GLU A 7 -0.86 1.25 -16.92
N GLY A 8 -0.08 0.20 -16.74
CA GLY A 8 0.97 -0.21 -17.70
C GLY A 8 2.18 0.72 -17.74
N ARG A 9 2.43 1.49 -16.68
CA ARG A 9 3.59 2.38 -16.55
C ARG A 9 4.12 2.40 -15.13
N ILE A 10 5.39 2.75 -14.95
CA ILE A 10 5.98 2.91 -13.61
C ILE A 10 5.58 4.26 -13.02
N SER A 11 5.05 4.24 -11.78
CA SER A 11 4.65 5.42 -11.02
C SER A 11 5.52 5.66 -9.79
N SER A 12 5.40 6.87 -9.21
CA SER A 12 6.08 7.20 -7.95
C SER A 12 5.33 6.65 -6.73
N LYS A 13 6.00 6.56 -5.58
CA LYS A 13 5.36 6.10 -4.33
C LYS A 13 4.22 7.01 -3.87
N LEU A 14 4.37 8.33 -4.01
CA LEU A 14 3.33 9.30 -3.66
C LEU A 14 2.11 9.10 -4.56
N GLU A 15 2.36 9.02 -5.86
CA GLU A 15 1.31 8.81 -6.85
C GLU A 15 0.56 7.50 -6.63
N GLY A 16 1.26 6.41 -6.33
CA GLY A 16 0.64 5.13 -5.97
C GLY A 16 -0.19 5.20 -4.68
N ALA A 17 0.23 5.98 -3.68
CA ALA A 17 -0.54 6.17 -2.45
C ALA A 17 -1.83 6.97 -2.71
N GLU A 18 -1.76 8.05 -3.48
CA GLU A 18 -2.94 8.84 -3.87
C GLU A 18 -3.90 8.04 -4.75
N TRP A 19 -3.37 7.32 -5.73
CA TRP A 19 -4.16 6.41 -6.58
C TRP A 19 -4.87 5.35 -5.73
N ALA A 20 -4.16 4.70 -4.80
CA ALA A 20 -4.74 3.66 -3.96
C ALA A 20 -5.92 4.17 -3.12
N LYS A 21 -5.83 5.40 -2.59
CA LYS A 21 -6.92 6.03 -1.83
C LYS A 21 -8.16 6.35 -2.65
N GLN A 22 -8.02 6.48 -3.98
CA GLN A 22 -9.12 6.78 -4.89
C GLN A 22 -9.75 5.53 -5.48
N ILE A 23 -8.96 4.47 -5.70
CA ILE A 23 -9.37 3.29 -6.47
C ILE A 23 -9.67 2.06 -5.59
N LEU A 24 -8.96 1.89 -4.46
CA LEU A 24 -9.18 0.75 -3.58
C LEU A 24 -10.36 0.98 -2.64
N ASP A 25 -10.78 -0.08 -1.94
CA ASP A 25 -11.84 0.01 -0.95
C ASP A 25 -11.54 1.12 0.08
N PRO A 26 -12.48 2.05 0.34
CA PRO A 26 -12.28 3.18 1.24
C PRO A 26 -11.83 2.80 2.66
N HIS A 27 -12.11 1.59 3.14
CA HIS A 27 -11.66 1.19 4.48
C HIS A 27 -10.14 1.13 4.63
N TRP A 28 -9.38 1.01 3.52
CA TRP A 28 -7.92 1.01 3.54
C TRP A 28 -7.31 2.40 3.61
N LYS A 29 -8.09 3.47 3.41
CA LYS A 29 -7.57 4.84 3.34
C LYS A 29 -6.81 5.24 4.60
N SER A 30 -7.33 4.90 5.77
CA SER A 30 -6.70 5.21 7.07
C SER A 30 -5.36 4.53 7.25
N LEU A 31 -5.21 3.29 6.78
CA LEU A 31 -3.94 2.57 6.80
C LEU A 31 -2.93 3.18 5.83
N ILE A 32 -3.37 3.53 4.62
CA ILE A 32 -2.51 4.17 3.61
C ILE A 32 -1.99 5.52 4.11
N ASP A 33 -2.87 6.35 4.68
CA ASP A 33 -2.48 7.65 5.25
C ASP A 33 -1.53 7.46 6.45
N PHE A 34 -1.77 6.48 7.33
CA PHE A 34 -0.86 6.14 8.42
C PHE A 34 0.55 5.79 7.91
N CYS A 35 0.66 4.85 6.96
CA CYS A 35 1.94 4.44 6.42
C CYS A 35 2.64 5.57 5.65
N TRP A 36 1.87 6.42 4.96
CA TRP A 36 2.43 7.58 4.27
C TRP A 36 3.00 8.61 5.25
N GLN A 37 2.30 8.86 6.36
CA GLN A 37 2.75 9.78 7.40
C GLN A 37 4.00 9.26 8.12
N GLU A 38 4.04 8.00 8.54
CA GLU A 38 5.25 7.42 9.14
C GLU A 38 6.45 7.50 8.20
N ARG A 39 6.23 7.36 6.88
CA ARG A 39 7.30 7.48 5.89
C ARG A 39 7.94 8.88 5.83
N GLN A 40 7.22 9.93 6.19
CA GLN A 40 7.75 11.31 6.20
C GLN A 40 8.67 11.55 7.40
N ASP A 41 8.51 10.76 8.46
CA ASP A 41 9.38 10.85 9.63
C ASP A 41 10.67 10.05 9.36
N THR A 42 11.72 10.77 9.02
CA THR A 42 13.05 10.20 8.76
C THR A 42 13.84 9.92 10.04
N GLU A 43 13.32 10.33 11.20
CA GLU A 43 13.96 10.16 12.50
C GLU A 43 13.41 8.96 13.27
N ILE A 44 12.43 8.23 12.71
CA ILE A 44 11.88 7.00 13.31
C ILE A 44 13.03 6.03 13.63
N PRO A 45 13.21 5.67 14.91
CA PRO A 45 14.25 4.73 15.29
C PRO A 45 14.03 3.37 14.64
N ILE A 46 15.05 2.82 13.99
CA ILE A 46 15.01 1.48 13.37
C ILE A 46 14.70 0.34 14.36
N HIS A 47 14.83 0.61 15.67
CA HIS A 47 14.53 -0.33 16.76
C HIS A 47 13.14 -0.13 17.38
N GLN A 48 12.35 0.81 16.87
CA GLN A 48 10.98 1.00 17.33
C GLN A 48 10.18 -0.28 17.07
N SER A 49 9.50 -0.76 18.11
CA SER A 49 8.60 -1.89 17.97
C SER A 49 7.40 -1.51 17.11
N ALA A 50 6.97 -2.43 16.26
CA ALA A 50 5.76 -2.26 15.46
C ALA A 50 4.52 -2.14 16.36
N ILE A 51 3.56 -1.31 15.95
CA ILE A 51 2.23 -1.27 16.56
C ILE A 51 1.50 -2.56 16.14
N PRO A 52 1.20 -3.50 17.06
CA PRO A 52 0.70 -4.84 16.70
C PRO A 52 -0.59 -4.81 15.86
N GLU A 53 -1.49 -3.90 16.17
CA GLU A 53 -2.77 -3.74 15.48
C GLU A 53 -2.57 -3.28 14.05
N LYS A 54 -1.65 -2.33 13.83
CA LYS A 54 -1.29 -1.84 12.50
C LYS A 54 -0.55 -2.89 11.69
N PHE A 55 0.32 -3.66 12.34
CA PHE A 55 0.99 -4.78 11.68
C PHE A 55 -0.03 -5.81 11.15
N ALA A 56 -1.02 -6.20 11.96
CA ALA A 56 -2.09 -7.09 11.51
C ALA A 56 -2.94 -6.48 10.39
N GLU A 57 -3.19 -5.17 10.43
CA GLU A 57 -3.90 -4.43 9.38
C GLU A 57 -3.13 -4.41 8.05
N VAL A 58 -1.81 -4.19 8.11
CA VAL A 58 -0.90 -4.28 6.95
C VAL A 58 -0.94 -5.68 6.33
N LEU A 59 -0.90 -6.75 7.14
CA LEU A 59 -0.95 -8.11 6.60
C LEU A 59 -2.25 -8.37 5.82
N ARG A 60 -3.39 -7.91 6.34
CA ARG A 60 -4.67 -8.01 5.61
C ARG A 60 -4.66 -7.18 4.33
N PHE A 61 -4.08 -5.98 4.36
CA PHE A 61 -3.96 -5.14 3.17
C PHE A 61 -3.05 -5.77 2.10
N VAL A 62 -1.95 -6.40 2.50
CA VAL A 62 -1.07 -7.13 1.59
C VAL A 62 -1.84 -8.26 0.90
N SER A 63 -2.57 -9.10 1.65
CA SER A 63 -3.41 -10.15 1.07
C SER A 63 -4.41 -9.59 0.06
N TYR A 64 -5.12 -8.51 0.42
CA TYR A 64 -6.06 -7.83 -0.46
C TYR A 64 -5.41 -7.32 -1.77
N VAL A 65 -4.25 -6.67 -1.68
CA VAL A 65 -3.52 -6.15 -2.85
C VAL A 65 -3.01 -7.30 -3.72
N MET A 66 -2.56 -8.40 -3.13
CA MET A 66 -2.09 -9.58 -3.88
C MET A 66 -3.24 -10.26 -4.65
N GLU A 67 -4.41 -10.38 -4.03
CA GLU A 67 -5.61 -10.88 -4.71
C GLU A 67 -6.04 -9.96 -5.86
N ALA A 68 -5.94 -8.64 -5.68
CA ALA A 68 -6.20 -7.68 -6.74
C ALA A 68 -5.17 -7.78 -7.88
N ALA A 69 -3.89 -7.91 -7.54
CA ALA A 69 -2.79 -8.03 -8.50
C ALA A 69 -2.87 -9.32 -9.34
N ALA A 70 -3.35 -10.42 -8.75
CA ALA A 70 -3.50 -11.71 -9.43
C ALA A 70 -4.45 -11.67 -10.65
N LYS A 71 -5.26 -10.61 -10.79
CA LYS A 71 -6.14 -10.39 -11.95
C LYS A 71 -5.38 -9.99 -13.21
N TYR A 72 -4.18 -9.41 -13.07
CA TYR A 72 -3.37 -8.91 -14.19
C TYR A 72 -2.44 -9.99 -14.77
N LYS A 73 -2.95 -11.22 -14.95
CA LYS A 73 -2.14 -12.32 -15.51
C LYS A 73 -1.47 -11.88 -16.82
N VAL A 74 -0.19 -12.20 -16.95
CA VAL A 74 0.50 -12.18 -18.23
C VAL A 74 0.24 -13.56 -18.84
N ASP A 75 -0.49 -13.60 -19.95
CA ASP A 75 -0.57 -14.83 -20.75
C ASP A 75 0.83 -15.09 -21.33
N GLU A 76 1.40 -16.27 -21.05
CA GLU A 76 2.66 -16.76 -21.62
C GLU A 76 2.50 -17.21 -23.08
#